data_AF-A0A269Z1K7-F1
#
_entry.id   AF-A0A269Z1K7-F1
#
_cell.length_a   1.000
_cell.length_b   1.000
_cell.length_c   1.000
_cell.angle_alpha   90.00
_cell.angle_beta   90.00
_cell.angle_gamma   90.00
#
_symmetry.space_group_name_H-M   'P 1'
#
loop_
_entity.id
_entity.type
_entity.pdbx_description
1 polymer ?
#
loop_
_entity_poly.entity_id
_entity_poly.type
_entity_poly.pdbx_seq_one_letter_code
_entity_poly.pdbx_strand_id
1 'polypeptide(L)'
;KWDNHPHITLIGDAAHVMSPFAGEGVNMALYDAYLLAKSIERNEDLQTALKQYEEAMYESSAPRAQESQDNLELMFSQNSAQKFGDFFNQAFDEA
;
A
#
# COMPACT_ATOMS: atom_id res chain seq x y z
N LYS A 1 -0.75 9.27 -8.27
CA LYS A 1 -0.13 10.43 -7.60
C LYS A 1 -0.94 11.66 -7.96
N TRP A 2 -1.14 12.56 -7.01
CA TRP A 2 -1.78 13.86 -7.20
C TRP A 2 -0.76 14.99 -7.04
N ASP A 3 -1.15 16.20 -7.45
CA ASP A 3 -0.39 17.41 -7.19
C ASP A 3 -0.48 17.78 -5.70
N ASN A 4 0.65 18.10 -5.09
CA ASN A 4 0.72 18.47 -3.68
C ASN A 4 -0.09 19.74 -3.38
N HIS A 5 -0.88 19.72 -2.31
CA HIS A 5 -1.60 20.87 -1.80
C HIS A 5 -0.97 21.36 -0.48
N PRO A 6 -0.81 22.68 -0.25
CA PRO A 6 -0.07 23.20 0.90
C PRO A 6 -0.69 22.91 2.27
N HIS A 7 -1.97 22.55 2.32
CA HIS A 7 -2.72 22.40 3.57
C HIS A 7 -3.59 21.14 3.66
N ILE A 8 -3.57 20.28 2.65
CA ILE A 8 -4.45 19.12 2.57
C ILE A 8 -3.65 17.95 2.04
N THR A 9 -3.84 16.78 2.65
CA THR A 9 -3.39 15.49 2.12
C THR A 9 -4.40 14.40 2.47
N LEU A 10 -4.18 13.18 2.01
CA LEU A 10 -5.02 12.01 2.25
C LEU A 10 -4.19 10.91 2.91
N ILE A 11 -4.83 10.06 3.72
CA ILE A 11 -4.22 8.86 4.32
C ILE A 11 -5.16 7.65 4.18
N GLY A 12 -4.64 6.43 4.31
CA GLY A 12 -5.39 5.18 4.30
C GLY A 12 -6.18 4.98 3.01
N ASP A 13 -7.39 4.40 3.11
CA ASP A 13 -8.25 4.13 1.95
C ASP A 13 -8.56 5.38 1.11
N ALA A 14 -8.59 6.57 1.72
CA ALA A 14 -8.77 7.81 0.97
C ALA A 14 -7.57 8.11 0.05
N ALA A 15 -6.36 7.69 0.43
CA ALA A 15 -5.14 7.86 -0.34
C ALA A 15 -4.89 6.71 -1.33
N HIS A 16 -5.11 5.47 -0.91
CA HIS A 16 -4.69 4.28 -1.66
C HIS A 16 -5.58 3.06 -1.41
N VAL A 17 -6.88 3.19 -1.70
CA VAL A 17 -7.78 2.03 -1.72
C VAL A 17 -7.20 0.90 -2.57
N MET A 18 -7.16 -0.30 -1.99
CA MET A 18 -6.63 -1.50 -2.61
C MET A 18 -7.51 -2.70 -2.31
N SER A 19 -7.34 -3.78 -3.08
CA SER A 19 -8.03 -5.04 -2.80
C SER A 19 -7.68 -5.55 -1.40
N PRO A 20 -8.54 -6.36 -0.73
CA PRO A 20 -8.22 -6.93 0.58
C PRO A 20 -7.34 -8.19 0.50
N PHE A 21 -6.95 -8.66 -0.69
CA PHE A 21 -6.38 -10.00 -0.90
C PHE A 21 -4.89 -10.13 -0.57
N ALA A 22 -4.23 -9.06 -0.12
CA ALA A 22 -2.95 -9.10 0.59
C ALA A 22 -3.08 -8.84 2.10
N GLY A 23 -4.24 -8.42 2.61
CA GLY A 23 -4.45 -8.15 4.04
C GLY A 23 -3.75 -6.89 4.60
N GLU A 24 -3.17 -6.04 3.75
CA GLU A 24 -2.31 -4.93 4.16
C GLU A 24 -3.03 -3.61 4.50
N GLY A 25 -4.32 -3.48 4.19
CA GLY A 25 -5.02 -2.17 4.17
C GLY A 25 -4.91 -1.35 5.47
N VAL A 26 -5.32 -1.92 6.61
CA VAL A 26 -5.29 -1.17 7.89
C VAL A 26 -3.87 -0.87 8.37
N ASN A 27 -2.93 -1.78 8.13
CA ASN A 27 -1.52 -1.57 8.49
C ASN A 27 -0.94 -0.40 7.69
N MET A 28 -1.31 -0.28 6.42
CA MET A 28 -0.90 0.84 5.58
C MET A 28 -1.52 2.15 6.01
N ALA A 29 -2.80 2.17 6.38
CA ALA A 29 -3.42 3.37 6.93
C ALA A 29 -2.74 3.85 8.24
N LEU A 30 -2.33 2.92 9.11
CA LEU A 30 -1.58 3.24 10.32
C LEU A 30 -0.16 3.71 10.02
N TYR A 31 0.50 3.12 9.02
CA TYR A 31 1.83 3.53 8.59
C TYR A 31 1.83 4.93 7.96
N ASP A 32 0.79 5.28 7.21
CA ASP A 32 0.59 6.64 6.72
C ASP A 32 0.53 7.65 7.86
N ALA A 33 -0.26 7.35 8.91
CA ALA A 33 -0.38 8.23 10.06
C ALA A 33 0.99 8.43 10.76
N TYR A 34 1.79 7.37 10.86
CA TYR A 34 3.16 7.44 11.35
C TYR A 34 4.06 8.32 10.47
N LEU A 35 4.06 8.11 9.15
CA LEU A 35 4.86 8.88 8.21
C LEU A 35 4.46 10.36 8.23
N LEU A 36 3.16 10.66 8.22
CA LEU A 36 2.64 12.02 8.26
C LEU A 36 3.04 12.73 9.54
N ALA A 37 2.85 12.09 10.71
CA ALA A 37 3.26 12.64 11.99
C ALA A 37 4.78 12.92 12.02
N LYS A 38 5.59 11.99 11.51
CA LYS A 38 7.05 12.16 11.42
C LYS A 38 7.46 13.29 10.49
N SER A 39 6.80 13.46 9.35
CA SER A 39 7.10 14.56 8.43
C SER A 39 6.70 15.91 9.02
N ILE A 40 5.58 16.00 9.73
CA ILE A 40 5.17 17.23 10.44
C ILE A 40 6.14 17.57 11.57
N GLU A 41 6.59 16.58 12.35
CA GLU A 41 7.58 16.78 13.44
C GLU A 41 8.91 17.35 12.93
N ARG A 42 9.33 16.96 11.72
CA ARG A 42 10.67 17.25 11.18
C ARG A 42 10.78 18.56 10.39
N ASN A 43 9.66 19.15 9.98
CA ASN A 43 9.66 20.33 9.11
C ASN A 43 8.88 21.46 9.76
N GLU A 44 9.37 22.69 9.60
CA GLU A 44 8.69 23.88 10.10
C GLU A 44 7.52 24.32 9.19
N ASP A 45 7.60 24.01 7.90
CA ASP A 45 6.58 24.35 6.92
C ASP A 45 5.71 23.14 6.55
N LEU A 46 4.39 23.35 6.60
CA LEU A 46 3.43 22.27 6.38
C LEU A 46 3.48 21.73 4.95
N GLN A 47 3.69 22.58 3.95
CA GLN A 47 3.71 22.15 2.54
C GLN A 47 4.85 21.15 2.28
N THR A 48 6.06 21.41 2.78
CA THR A 48 7.20 20.49 2.67
C THR A 48 6.96 19.22 3.47
N ALA A 49 6.39 19.32 4.68
CA ALA A 49 6.01 18.13 5.45
C ALA A 49 5.04 17.24 4.67
N LEU A 50 3.99 17.81 4.09
CA LEU A 50 3.00 17.07 3.32
C LEU A 50 3.61 16.46 2.06
N LYS A 51 4.46 17.19 1.35
CA LYS A 51 5.15 16.67 0.16
C LYS A 51 6.06 15.47 0.49
N GLN A 52 6.85 15.57 1.56
CA GLN A 52 7.72 14.48 2.01
C GLN A 52 6.91 13.26 2.47
N TYR A 53 5.81 13.49 3.18
CA TYR A 53 4.86 12.43 3.52
C TYR A 53 4.32 11.73 2.27
N GLU A 54 3.80 12.49 1.31
CA GLU A 54 3.20 11.95 0.08
C GLU A 54 4.21 11.10 -0.71
N GLU A 55 5.46 11.58 -0.85
CA GLU A 55 6.53 10.83 -1.51
C GLU A 55 6.78 9.46 -0.84
N ALA A 56 6.92 9.43 0.49
CA ALA A 56 7.14 8.20 1.25
C ALA A 56 5.92 7.27 1.24
N MET A 57 4.71 7.83 1.31
CA MET A 57 3.47 7.06 1.21
C MET A 57 3.35 6.39 -0.16
N TYR A 58 3.66 7.10 -1.26
CA TYR A 58 3.62 6.49 -2.59
C TYR A 58 4.62 5.35 -2.75
N GLU A 59 5.84 5.51 -2.22
CA GLU A 59 6.87 4.49 -2.29
C GLU A 59 6.48 3.24 -1.50
N SER A 60 5.89 3.41 -0.32
CA SER A 60 5.53 2.30 0.57
C SER A 60 4.24 1.57 0.19
N SER A 61 3.25 2.29 -0.37
CA SER A 61 1.93 1.74 -0.73
C SER A 61 1.90 1.06 -2.10
N ALA A 62 2.66 1.54 -3.08
CA ALA A 62 2.66 1.00 -4.44
C ALA A 62 2.94 -0.53 -4.52
N PRO A 63 4.00 -1.08 -3.89
CA PRO A 63 4.26 -2.51 -3.98
C PRO A 63 3.14 -3.36 -3.33
N ARG A 64 2.53 -2.88 -2.24
CA ARG A 64 1.45 -3.58 -1.54
C ARG A 64 0.13 -3.55 -2.30
N ALA A 65 -0.16 -2.42 -2.93
CA ALA A 65 -1.31 -2.31 -3.82
C ALA A 65 -1.16 -3.29 -5.01
N GLN A 66 0.06 -3.39 -5.57
CA GLN A 66 0.35 -4.35 -6.64
C GLN A 66 0.20 -5.80 -6.16
N GLU A 67 0.80 -6.16 -5.03
CA GLU A 67 0.66 -7.51 -4.44
C GLU A 67 -0.81 -7.87 -4.21
N SER A 68 -1.59 -6.94 -3.66
CA SER A 68 -3.01 -7.16 -3.43
C SER A 68 -3.82 -7.31 -4.73
N GLN A 69 -3.41 -6.61 -5.79
CA GLN A 69 -3.99 -6.77 -7.12
C GLN A 69 -3.63 -8.12 -7.74
N ASP A 70 -2.38 -8.55 -7.64
CA ASP A 70 -1.91 -9.84 -8.15
C ASP A 70 -2.63 -11.01 -7.45
N ASN A 71 -2.81 -10.90 -6.12
CA ASN A 71 -3.55 -11.88 -5.34
C ASN A 71 -5.04 -11.91 -5.71
N LEU A 72 -5.66 -10.76 -5.94
CA LEU A 72 -7.03 -10.69 -6.45
C LEU A 72 -7.16 -11.43 -7.79
N GLU A 73 -6.25 -11.17 -8.73
CA GLU A 73 -6.26 -11.81 -10.05
C GLU A 73 -6.04 -13.32 -9.97
N LEU A 74 -5.18 -13.78 -9.07
CA LEU A 74 -4.98 -15.21 -8.83
C LEU A 74 -6.25 -15.86 -8.28
N MET A 75 -6.82 -15.30 -7.21
CA MET A 75 -7.97 -15.83 -6.48
C MET A 75 -9.23 -15.94 -7.36
N PHE A 76 -9.42 -15.00 -8.29
CA PHE A 76 -10.59 -14.93 -9.15
C PHE A 76 -10.32 -15.31 -10.62
N SER A 77 -9.17 -15.91 -10.91
CA SER A 77 -8.91 -16.47 -12.24
C SER A 77 -9.75 -17.72 -12.51
N GLN A 78 -9.99 -18.02 -13.80
CA GLN A 78 -10.73 -19.22 -14.25
C GLN A 78 -10.19 -20.53 -13.66
N ASN A 79 -8.88 -20.60 -13.40
CA ASN A 79 -8.19 -21.78 -12.87
C ASN A 79 -7.65 -21.54 -11.45
N SER A 80 -8.33 -20.71 -10.64
CA SER A 80 -7.83 -20.29 -9.33
C SER A 80 -7.47 -21.45 -8.40
N ALA A 81 -8.32 -22.50 -8.34
CA ALA A 81 -8.05 -23.68 -7.52
C ALA A 81 -6.74 -24.39 -7.91
N GLN A 82 -6.47 -24.52 -9.22
CA GLN A 82 -5.23 -25.13 -9.70
C GLN A 82 -4.02 -24.24 -9.39
N LYS A 83 -4.09 -22.95 -9.73
CA LYS A 83 -3.00 -22.00 -9.48
C LYS A 83 -2.63 -21.90 -7.99
N PHE A 84 -3.64 -21.90 -7.13
CA PHE A 84 -3.43 -21.84 -5.68
C PHE A 84 -2.82 -23.14 -5.14
N GLY A 85 -3.23 -24.29 -5.69
CA GLY A 85 -2.57 -25.58 -5.41
C GLY A 85 -1.10 -25.61 -5.84
N ASP A 86 -0.81 -25.14 -7.05
CA ASP A 86 0.55 -25.06 -7.59
C ASP A 86 1.45 -24.16 -6.73
N PHE A 87 0.93 -23.00 -6.29
CA PHE A 87 1.65 -22.09 -5.39
C PHE A 87 2.14 -22.79 -4.11
N PHE A 88 1.28 -23.55 -3.44
CA PHE A 88 1.70 -24.25 -2.21
C PHE A 88 2.67 -25.39 -2.51
N ASN A 89 2.44 -26.16 -3.56
CA ASN A 89 3.35 -27.26 -3.92
C ASN A 89 4.76 -26.73 -4.22
N GLN A 90 4.87 -25.61 -4.93
CA GLN A 90 6.14 -24.98 -5.24
C GLN A 90 6.88 -24.51 -3.97
N ALA A 91 6.16 -23.97 -2.99
CA ALA A 91 6.74 -23.56 -1.70
C ALA A 91 7.25 -24.74 -0.85
N PHE A 92 6.70 -25.95 -1.03
CA PHE A 92 7.20 -27.16 -0.35
C PHE A 92 8.44 -27.76 -1.03
N ASP A 93 8.57 -27.60 -2.35
CA ASP A 93 9.73 -28.12 -3.09
C ASP A 93 11.00 -27.25 -2.91
N GLU A 94 10.84 -25.99 -2.48
CA GLU A 94 11.94 -25.06 -2.19
C GLU A 94 12.44 -25.09 -0.72
N ALA A 95 11.82 -25.92 0.14
CA ALA A 95 12.14 -26.07 1.57
C ALA A 95 13.02 -27.30 1.87
#